data_AF-A0ABD6B714-F1
#
_entry.id   AF-A0ABD6B714-F1
#
_cell.length_a   1.000
_cell.length_b   1.000
_cell.length_c   1.000
_cell.angle_alpha   90.00
_cell.angle_beta   90.00
_cell.angle_gamma   90.00
#
_symmetry.space_group_name_H-M   'P 1'
#
loop_
_entity.id
_entity.type
_entity.pdbx_description
1 polymer ?
#
loop_
_entity_poly.entity_id
_entity_poly.type
_entity_poly.pdbx_seq_one_letter_code
_entity_poly.pdbx_strand_id
1 'polypeptide(L)'
;GAALLLSVRGVAAVGAAVVLFGIGAHGFRPVRSAYLMSLLPDDAAGGGLGVVRTVLMTAGAIAPGVTGFLIDTRGYDAAFAALGGSLVVALVLLGLIALLSREG
;
A
#
# COMPACT_ATOMS: atom_id res chain seq x y z
N GLY A 1 -10.51 1.59 5.98
CA GLY A 1 -10.64 1.29 4.54
C GLY A 1 -10.69 -0.21 4.31
N ALA A 2 -9.55 -0.88 4.19
CA ALA A 2 -9.52 -2.31 3.84
C ALA A 2 -10.19 -3.26 4.84
N ALA A 3 -10.10 -3.00 6.16
CA ALA A 3 -10.81 -3.80 7.16
C ALA A 3 -12.35 -3.70 7.05
N LEU A 4 -12.89 -2.61 6.48
CA LEU A 4 -14.32 -2.50 6.20
C LEU A 4 -14.74 -3.41 5.04
N LEU A 5 -13.87 -3.70 4.07
CA LEU A 5 -14.21 -4.61 2.96
C LEU A 5 -14.52 -6.03 3.44
N LEU A 6 -13.98 -6.45 4.60
CA LEU A 6 -14.16 -7.79 5.17
C LEU A 6 -15.43 -7.94 6.03
N SER A 7 -16.06 -6.82 6.43
CA SER A 7 -17.18 -6.84 7.39
C SER A 7 -18.48 -6.26 6.82
N VAL A 8 -18.45 -5.76 5.59
CA VAL A 8 -19.53 -4.97 5.00
C VAL A 8 -20.34 -5.83 4.03
N ARG A 9 -21.64 -5.92 4.28
CA ARG A 9 -22.62 -6.50 3.35
C ARG A 9 -23.32 -5.37 2.59
N GLY A 10 -23.22 -5.35 1.27
CA GLY A 10 -23.96 -4.43 0.40
C GLY A 10 -23.10 -3.41 -0.36
N VAL A 11 -23.57 -3.07 -1.57
CA VAL A 11 -22.86 -2.26 -2.59
C VAL A 11 -22.40 -0.90 -2.07
N ALA A 12 -23.24 -0.21 -1.29
CA ALA A 12 -22.95 1.14 -0.81
C ALA A 12 -21.71 1.19 0.09
N ALA A 13 -21.57 0.23 0.98
CA ALA A 13 -20.50 0.25 1.95
C ALA A 13 -19.19 -0.35 1.38
N VAL A 14 -19.25 -1.23 0.37
CA VAL A 14 -18.10 -1.54 -0.49
C VAL A 14 -17.62 -0.29 -1.22
N GLY A 15 -18.55 0.50 -1.80
CA GLY A 15 -18.25 1.77 -2.43
C GLY A 15 -17.55 2.76 -1.49
N ALA A 16 -18.05 2.92 -0.26
CA ALA A 16 -17.42 3.76 0.75
C ALA A 16 -16.01 3.26 1.12
N ALA A 17 -15.81 1.95 1.26
CA ALA A 17 -14.51 1.37 1.56
C ALA A 17 -13.49 1.59 0.44
N VAL A 18 -13.92 1.48 -0.83
CA VAL A 18 -13.11 1.79 -2.02
C VAL A 18 -12.71 3.27 -2.04
N VAL A 19 -13.66 4.18 -1.80
CA VAL A 19 -13.37 5.63 -1.74
C VAL A 19 -12.35 5.94 -0.64
N LEU A 20 -12.56 5.43 0.57
CA LEU A 20 -11.64 5.63 1.69
C LEU A 20 -10.24 5.05 1.39
N PHE A 21 -10.18 3.87 0.79
CA PHE A 21 -8.93 3.26 0.37
C PHE A 21 -8.23 4.10 -0.69
N GLY A 22 -8.96 4.56 -1.72
CA GLY A 22 -8.42 5.39 -2.80
C GLY A 22 -7.87 6.71 -2.29
N ILE A 23 -8.58 7.40 -1.39
CA ILE A 23 -8.11 8.65 -0.78
C ILE A 23 -6.80 8.42 -0.02
N GLY A 24 -6.73 7.38 0.83
CA GLY A 24 -5.51 7.06 1.56
C GLY A 24 -4.34 6.70 0.64
N ALA A 25 -4.60 5.81 -0.33
CA ALA A 25 -3.58 5.30 -1.25
C ALA A 25 -3.02 6.39 -2.18
N HIS A 26 -3.86 7.33 -2.63
CA HIS A 26 -3.42 8.41 -3.53
C HIS A 26 -2.96 9.67 -2.80
N GLY A 27 -3.61 10.03 -1.68
CA GLY A 27 -3.28 11.22 -0.90
C GLY A 27 -1.91 11.14 -0.21
N PHE A 28 -1.42 9.93 0.10
CA PHE A 28 -0.12 9.76 0.74
C PHE A 28 1.07 9.81 -0.24
N ARG A 29 0.83 9.69 -1.55
CA ARG A 29 1.91 9.63 -2.58
C ARG A 29 2.80 10.87 -2.59
N PRO A 30 2.30 12.11 -2.51
CA PRO A 30 3.13 13.31 -2.50
C PRO A 30 4.01 13.39 -1.25
N VAL A 31 3.41 13.11 -0.08
CA VAL A 31 4.08 13.14 1.23
C VAL A 31 5.25 12.16 1.26
N ARG A 32 5.02 10.92 0.80
CA ARG A 32 6.06 9.89 0.73
C ARG A 32 7.24 10.31 -0.15
N SER A 33 6.97 10.86 -1.32
CA SER A 33 8.04 11.27 -2.24
C SER A 33 8.86 12.44 -1.66
N ALA A 34 8.20 13.44 -1.07
CA ALA A 34 8.89 14.55 -0.42
C ALA A 34 9.75 14.09 0.76
N TYR A 35 9.21 13.19 1.60
CA TYR A 35 9.95 12.62 2.72
C TYR A 35 11.18 11.84 2.26
N LEU A 36 11.05 10.99 1.24
CA LEU A 36 12.21 10.25 0.71
C LEU A 36 13.30 11.18 0.16
N MET A 37 12.91 12.24 -0.55
CA MET A 37 13.87 13.23 -1.05
C MET A 37 14.57 13.98 0.08
N SER A 38 13.90 14.24 1.20
CA SER A 38 14.54 14.89 2.36
C SER A 38 15.59 14.01 3.07
N LEU A 39 15.59 12.70 2.82
CA LEU A 39 16.54 11.75 3.42
C LEU A 39 17.74 11.45 2.53
N LEU A 40 17.67 11.76 1.24
CA LEU A 40 18.73 11.45 0.27
C LEU A 40 19.60 12.68 0.00
N PRO A 41 20.91 12.50 -0.23
CA PRO A 41 21.76 13.53 -0.81
C PRO A 41 21.20 14.06 -2.13
N ASP A 42 21.37 15.36 -2.40
CA ASP A 42 20.79 16.04 -3.57
C ASP A 42 21.19 15.39 -4.91
N ASP A 43 22.40 14.86 -5.00
CA ASP A 43 22.94 14.15 -6.17
C ASP A 43 22.35 12.74 -6.37
N ALA A 44 21.84 12.13 -5.30
CA ALA A 44 21.26 10.78 -5.31
C ALA A 44 19.72 10.76 -5.31
N ALA A 45 19.06 11.87 -4.95
CA ALA A 45 17.62 11.97 -4.74
C ALA A 45 16.80 11.45 -5.94
N GLY A 46 17.19 11.85 -7.17
CA GLY A 46 16.53 11.39 -8.40
C GLY A 46 16.67 9.88 -8.63
N GLY A 47 17.83 9.31 -8.33
CA GLY A 47 18.09 7.86 -8.43
C GLY A 47 17.28 7.04 -7.43
N GLY A 48 17.19 7.50 -6.18
CA GLY A 48 16.41 6.85 -5.13
C GLY A 48 14.91 6.77 -5.45
N LEU A 49 14.32 7.85 -5.96
CA LEU A 49 12.93 7.81 -6.46
C LEU A 49 12.76 6.86 -7.63
N GLY A 50 13.76 6.77 -8.52
CA GLY A 50 13.77 5.82 -9.63
C GLY A 50 13.68 4.37 -9.14
N VAL A 51 14.48 3.99 -8.15
CA VAL A 51 14.46 2.65 -7.55
C VAL A 51 13.11 2.35 -6.91
N VAL A 52 12.58 3.26 -6.09
CA VAL A 52 11.26 3.09 -5.46
C VAL A 52 10.17 2.94 -6.52
N ARG A 53 10.21 3.73 -7.59
CA ARG A 53 9.25 3.64 -8.70
C ARG A 53 9.32 2.28 -9.37
N THR A 54 10.50 1.76 -9.66
CA THR A 54 10.68 0.45 -10.30
C THR A 54 10.07 -0.64 -9.44
N VAL A 55 10.39 -0.68 -8.14
CA VAL A 55 9.83 -1.67 -7.21
C VAL A 55 8.30 -1.59 -7.16
N LEU A 56 7.74 -0.37 -7.06
CA LEU A 56 6.29 -0.17 -7.04
C LEU A 56 5.61 -0.59 -8.35
N MET A 57 6.23 -0.30 -9.50
CA MET A 57 5.69 -0.69 -10.80
C MET A 57 5.75 -2.21 -11.02
N THR A 58 6.83 -2.87 -10.64
CA THR A 58 6.94 -4.33 -10.70
C THR A 58 5.90 -4.99 -9.81
N ALA A 59 5.74 -4.51 -8.57
CA ALA A 59 4.69 -5.00 -7.68
C ALA A 59 3.28 -4.78 -8.29
N GLY A 60 3.03 -3.58 -8.83
CA GLY A 60 1.77 -3.25 -9.50
C GLY A 60 1.49 -4.08 -10.74
N ALA A 61 2.52 -4.49 -11.48
CA ALA A 61 2.39 -5.34 -12.67
C ALA A 61 2.01 -6.78 -12.32
N ILE A 62 2.52 -7.32 -11.21
CA ILE A 62 2.28 -8.71 -10.78
C ILE A 62 0.98 -8.84 -9.96
N ALA A 63 0.55 -7.78 -9.29
CA ALA A 63 -0.61 -7.79 -8.39
C ALA A 63 -1.92 -8.31 -9.04
N PRO A 64 -2.30 -7.95 -10.29
CA PRO A 64 -3.51 -8.49 -10.91
C PRO A 64 -3.46 -10.00 -11.10
N GLY A 65 -2.32 -10.55 -11.50
CA GLY A 65 -2.15 -11.99 -11.70
C GLY A 65 -2.23 -12.78 -10.40
N VAL A 66 -1.57 -12.28 -9.34
CA VAL A 66 -1.66 -12.89 -8.00
C VAL A 66 -3.07 -12.81 -7.43
N THR A 67 -3.73 -11.66 -7.61
CA THR A 67 -5.11 -11.45 -7.14
C THR A 67 -6.08 -12.39 -7.86
N GLY A 68 -5.97 -12.49 -9.20
CA GLY A 68 -6.76 -13.42 -10.00
C GLY A 68 -6.56 -14.88 -9.56
N PHE A 69 -5.32 -15.31 -9.40
CA PHE A 69 -4.99 -16.65 -8.92
C PHE A 69 -5.59 -16.96 -7.54
N LEU A 70 -5.55 -15.99 -6.60
CA LEU A 70 -6.17 -16.13 -5.28
C LEU A 70 -7.69 -16.28 -5.38
N ILE A 71 -8.34 -15.49 -6.24
CA ILE A 71 -9.78 -15.55 -6.46
C ILE A 71 -10.15 -16.91 -7.06
N ASP A 72 -9.45 -17.36 -8.10
CA ASP A 72 -9.74 -18.61 -8.80
C ASP A 72 -9.56 -19.84 -7.90
N THR A 73 -8.60 -19.80 -6.97
CA THR A 73 -8.26 -20.95 -6.11
C THR A 73 -8.92 -20.94 -4.74
N ARG A 74 -9.19 -19.76 -4.16
CA ARG A 74 -9.63 -19.58 -2.77
C ARG A 74 -10.76 -18.57 -2.58
N GLY A 75 -11.25 -17.96 -3.66
CA GLY A 75 -12.34 -16.98 -3.64
C GLY A 75 -11.91 -15.56 -3.24
N TYR A 76 -12.87 -14.65 -3.28
CA TYR A 76 -12.65 -13.21 -3.05
C TYR A 76 -12.17 -12.88 -1.63
N ASP A 77 -12.63 -13.63 -0.62
CA ASP A 77 -12.23 -13.40 0.77
C ASP A 77 -10.72 -13.53 0.96
N ALA A 78 -10.09 -14.52 0.33
CA ALA A 78 -8.66 -14.72 0.38
C ALA A 78 -7.88 -13.57 -0.28
N ALA A 79 -8.39 -13.05 -1.41
CA ALA A 79 -7.79 -11.91 -2.09
C ALA A 79 -7.89 -10.61 -1.25
N PHE A 80 -9.04 -10.35 -0.64
CA PHE A 80 -9.19 -9.20 0.26
C PHE A 80 -8.42 -9.36 1.57
N ALA A 81 -8.29 -10.58 2.11
CA ALA A 81 -7.45 -10.87 3.27
C ALA A 81 -5.96 -10.61 2.95
N ALA A 82 -5.48 -11.02 1.77
CA ALA A 82 -4.12 -10.71 1.33
C ALA A 82 -3.88 -9.20 1.19
N LEU A 83 -4.83 -8.46 0.62
CA LEU A 83 -4.78 -6.99 0.56
C LEU A 83 -4.72 -6.38 1.96
N GLY A 84 -5.62 -6.80 2.86
CA GLY A 84 -5.65 -6.36 4.25
C GLY A 84 -4.35 -6.66 4.99
N GLY A 85 -3.83 -7.88 4.85
CA GLY A 85 -2.56 -8.32 5.43
C GLY A 85 -1.38 -7.48 4.94
N SER A 86 -1.32 -7.17 3.64
CA SER A 86 -0.26 -6.32 3.09
C SER A 86 -0.26 -4.90 3.67
N LEU A 87 -1.46 -4.35 3.95
CA LEU A 87 -1.61 -3.05 4.60
C LEU A 87 -1.19 -3.09 6.06
N VAL A 88 -1.50 -4.18 6.79
CA VAL A 88 -1.04 -4.38 8.17
C VAL A 88 0.49 -4.44 8.19
N VAL A 89 1.12 -5.21 7.29
CA VAL A 89 2.58 -5.27 7.18
C VAL A 89 3.17 -3.89 6.89
N ALA A 90 2.60 -3.13 5.96
CA ALA A 90 3.04 -1.77 5.67
C ALA A 90 2.94 -0.83 6.89
N LEU A 91 1.86 -0.92 7.67
CA LEU A 91 1.68 -0.16 8.89
C LEU A 91 2.67 -0.54 9.98
N VAL A 92 2.96 -1.84 10.15
CA VAL A 92 3.97 -2.33 11.10
C VAL A 92 5.35 -1.81 10.74
N LEU A 93 5.73 -1.89 9.46
CA LEU A 93 7.02 -1.37 8.99
C LEU A 93 7.13 0.14 9.19
N LEU A 94 6.06 0.89 8.89
CA LEU A 94 6.02 2.33 9.13
C LEU A 94 6.18 2.66 10.63
N GLY A 95 5.47 1.92 11.49
CA GLY A 95 5.59 2.07 12.94
C GLY A 95 7.00 1.76 13.45
N LEU A 96 7.63 0.69 12.93
CA LEU A 96 9.01 0.33 13.26
C LEU A 96 10.00 1.43 12.86
N ILE A 97 9.89 1.94 11.62
CA ILE A 97 10.73 3.05 11.15
C ILE A 97 10.52 4.28 12.04
N ALA A 98 9.27 4.62 12.35
CA ALA A 98 8.96 5.76 13.21
C ALA A 98 9.51 5.62 14.63
N LEU A 99 9.60 4.40 15.18
CA LEU A 99 10.24 4.15 16.47
C LEU A 99 11.75 4.31 16.38
N LEU A 100 12.40 3.73 15.37
CA LEU A 100 13.84 3.82 15.17
C LEU A 100 14.30 5.27 14.90
N SER A 101 13.52 6.05 14.15
CA SER A 101 13.80 7.47 13.89
C SER A 101 13.62 8.37 15.13
N ARG A 102 13.03 7.90 16.22
CA ARG A 102 12.89 8.68 17.47
C ARG A 102 14.10 8.53 18.39
N GLU A 103 14.95 7.54 18.16
CA GLU A 103 16.09 7.21 19.01
C GLU A 103 17.42 7.78 18.51
N GLY A 104 17.47 8.34 17.30
CA GLY A 104 18.65 8.98 16.69
C GLY A 104 18.42 10.45 16.40
#